data_AF-A0A812KCY0-F1
#
_entry.id   AF-A0A812KCY0-F1
#
_cell.length_a   1.000
_cell.length_b   1.000
_cell.length_c   1.000
_cell.angle_alpha   90.00
_cell.angle_beta   90.00
_cell.angle_gamma   90.00
#
_symmetry.space_group_name_H-M   'P 1'
#
loop_
_entity.id
_entity.type
_entity.pdbx_description
1 polymer ?
#
loop_
_entity_poly.entity_id
_entity_poly.type
_entity_poly.pdbx_seq_one_letter_code
_entity_poly.pdbx_strand_id
1 'polypeptide(L)'
;NDKYEEQKKEYWVQVSEDGTFTLENEDVYEKEFHGEDAKEERRKARSGAVNEALPPPESASDSDSESGSSESASRDKKKGKKRKSRSSSYARSAKKSKKSKKDKKTPKTNKRKKDKSTPKKGKNDKNTPKKAKKDKSTPTKSKKDKSTPKKSKKDKKDKGSPQAEVDLEDIRNVPTVLDQLLKTVGKLQKLSPKVEKVKTEDAKKSVADLASTIQKLMELHDAIAEIKSHYNGHKTMKVAELKQKHQEVEMAKGLSAPIQWSFVDLPGIPNHPWFKVSSFMRAFVEQDKLGLLLGGSVDFNVVEEYWERYYHVDPSHKVFSLPKEARKFTIPMALYSDEGQTLKKQAINILAIQPVIGNGTRLYQQHRKDDSAMGANFAGSTYRTRFLLSCLMKAKYRKSPETLDELVRAVVMDCNFLFEEGVGIQLHGQQQSLRVAVVAFKADWPMLARIGYLERHFGRVAFGRKKLGICHLCNAGQEGVAYHE
;
A
#
# COMPACT_ATOMS: atom_id res chain seq x y z
N ASN A 1 -24.48 -7.55 24.93
CA ASN A 1 -23.54 -8.67 25.12
C ASN A 1 -23.23 -9.24 23.77
N ASP A 2 -22.04 -8.89 23.27
CA ASP A 2 -21.55 -9.29 21.96
C ASP A 2 -21.02 -10.72 22.03
N LYS A 3 -21.43 -11.58 21.10
CA LYS A 3 -21.09 -13.02 21.04
C LYS A 3 -19.57 -13.25 20.89
N TYR A 4 -18.83 -12.18 20.57
CA TYR A 4 -17.37 -12.19 20.41
C TYR A 4 -16.59 -11.87 21.69
N GLU A 5 -17.24 -11.45 22.80
CA GLU A 5 -16.52 -11.27 24.07
C GLU A 5 -16.23 -12.60 24.79
N GLU A 6 -17.04 -13.63 24.60
CA GLU A 6 -16.85 -14.96 25.24
C GLU A 6 -15.65 -15.75 24.70
N GLN A 7 -15.01 -15.32 23.62
CA GLN A 7 -13.89 -16.04 22.99
C GLN A 7 -12.53 -15.33 23.11
N LYS A 8 -12.43 -14.27 23.92
CA LYS A 8 -11.11 -13.78 24.34
C LYS A 8 -10.49 -14.76 25.34
N LYS A 9 -9.72 -15.72 24.85
CA LYS A 9 -8.77 -16.48 25.66
C LYS A 9 -7.48 -15.66 25.75
N GLU A 10 -7.33 -14.94 26.84
CA GLU A 10 -6.11 -14.20 27.16
C GLU A 10 -5.11 -15.17 27.81
N TYR A 11 -3.98 -15.44 27.15
CA TYR A 11 -2.94 -16.39 27.60
C TYR A 11 -1.92 -15.75 28.55
N TRP A 12 -2.29 -14.65 29.21
CA TRP A 12 -1.40 -13.90 30.09
C TRP A 12 -2.08 -13.73 31.44
N VAL A 13 -1.44 -14.20 32.50
CA VAL A 13 -1.84 -13.90 33.87
C VAL A 13 -0.71 -13.10 34.51
N GLN A 14 -1.05 -11.99 35.14
CA GLN A 14 -0.11 -11.20 35.92
C GLN A 14 -0.13 -11.69 37.37
N VAL A 15 0.95 -12.29 37.87
CA VAL A 15 1.14 -12.43 39.32
C VAL A 15 2.64 -12.39 39.70
N SER A 16 3.11 -11.21 40.03
CA SER A 16 4.18 -10.96 41.01
C SER A 16 4.25 -9.45 41.31
N GLU A 17 4.67 -9.08 42.52
CA GLU A 17 4.78 -7.67 42.95
C GLU A 17 5.86 -6.88 42.19
N ASP A 18 6.78 -7.58 41.51
CA ASP A 18 7.85 -6.99 40.69
C ASP A 18 7.45 -6.74 39.22
N GLY A 19 6.22 -7.11 38.83
CA GLY A 19 5.68 -6.83 37.49
C GLY A 19 6.21 -7.72 36.38
N THR A 20 6.78 -8.89 36.70
CA THR A 20 7.12 -9.90 35.70
C THR A 20 5.87 -10.68 35.27
N PHE A 21 5.79 -10.98 33.97
CA PHE A 21 4.69 -11.77 33.38
C PHE A 21 5.21 -13.14 33.00
N THR A 22 4.51 -14.19 33.40
CA THR A 22 4.78 -15.57 32.99
C THR A 22 3.64 -16.09 32.12
N LEU A 23 4.00 -16.80 31.05
CA LEU A 23 3.05 -17.36 30.09
C LEU A 23 2.51 -18.68 30.64
N GLU A 24 1.26 -18.72 31.13
CA GLU A 24 0.63 -19.99 31.46
C GLU A 24 0.12 -20.67 30.17
N ASN A 25 0.47 -21.96 30.02
CA ASN A 25 0.14 -22.82 28.88
C ASN A 25 0.96 -22.57 27.60
N GLU A 26 2.25 -22.22 27.74
CA GLU A 26 3.21 -22.15 26.62
C GLU A 26 3.19 -23.42 25.76
N ASP A 27 3.15 -24.59 26.39
CA ASP A 27 3.11 -25.89 25.70
C ASP A 27 1.84 -26.08 24.84
N VAL A 28 0.71 -25.51 25.27
CA VAL A 28 -0.56 -25.58 24.52
C VAL A 28 -0.51 -24.63 23.34
N TYR A 29 0.01 -23.42 23.53
CA TYR A 29 0.22 -22.46 22.46
C TYR A 29 1.20 -23.01 21.41
N GLU A 30 2.33 -23.59 21.83
CA GLU A 30 3.27 -24.23 20.92
C GLU A 30 2.63 -25.41 20.18
N LYS A 31 1.87 -26.28 20.85
CA LYS A 31 1.18 -27.40 20.16
C LYS A 31 0.13 -26.94 19.16
N GLU A 32 -0.70 -25.96 19.53
CA GLU A 32 -1.82 -25.52 18.68
C GLU A 32 -1.37 -24.68 17.48
N PHE A 33 -0.32 -23.87 17.64
CA PHE A 33 0.11 -22.96 16.58
C PHE A 33 1.38 -23.40 15.85
N HIS A 34 2.26 -24.14 16.53
CA HIS A 34 3.57 -24.56 16.00
C HIS A 34 3.76 -26.09 15.93
N GLY A 35 2.80 -26.87 16.47
CA GLY A 35 2.80 -28.32 16.41
C GLY A 35 2.64 -28.89 14.99
N GLU A 36 2.99 -30.17 14.84
CA GLU A 36 2.91 -30.88 13.56
C GLU A 36 1.50 -30.86 12.96
N ASP A 37 0.45 -30.95 13.79
CA ASP A 37 -0.95 -30.91 13.33
C ASP A 37 -1.31 -29.55 12.70
N ALA A 38 -0.86 -28.44 13.30
CA ALA A 38 -1.05 -27.10 12.76
C ALA A 38 -0.25 -26.88 11.46
N LYS A 39 0.92 -27.53 11.33
CA LYS A 39 1.71 -27.52 10.08
C LYS A 39 1.06 -28.36 8.98
N GLU A 40 0.48 -29.50 9.35
CA GLU A 40 -0.28 -30.41 8.48
C GLU A 40 -1.53 -29.70 7.91
N GLU A 41 -2.30 -28.99 8.75
CA GLU A 41 -3.44 -28.18 8.28
C GLU A 41 -3.03 -27.11 7.28
N ARG A 42 -1.93 -26.39 7.53
CA ARG A 42 -1.39 -25.40 6.58
C ARG A 42 -0.93 -26.03 5.27
N ARG A 43 -0.36 -27.25 5.32
CA ARG A 43 -0.01 -28.02 4.11
C ARG A 43 -1.25 -28.40 3.32
N LYS A 44 -2.31 -28.89 3.98
CA LYS A 44 -3.59 -29.23 3.35
C LYS A 44 -4.28 -28.02 2.72
N ALA A 45 -4.28 -26.88 3.41
CA ALA A 45 -4.80 -25.63 2.87
C ALA A 45 -4.03 -25.16 1.62
N ARG A 46 -2.72 -25.41 1.56
CA ARG A 46 -1.90 -25.12 0.37
C ARG A 46 -2.12 -26.10 -0.78
N SER A 47 -2.33 -27.38 -0.50
CA SER A 47 -2.52 -28.40 -1.55
C SER A 47 -3.92 -28.37 -2.17
N GLY A 48 -4.91 -27.76 -1.50
CA GLY A 48 -6.25 -27.55 -2.07
C GLY A 48 -6.33 -26.49 -3.16
N ALA A 49 -5.27 -25.70 -3.38
CA ALA A 49 -5.27 -24.58 -4.33
C ALA A 49 -4.67 -24.92 -5.72
N VAL A 50 -4.26 -26.17 -5.96
CA VAL A 50 -3.63 -26.58 -7.22
C VAL A 50 -4.29 -27.86 -7.72
N ASN A 51 -5.41 -27.72 -8.43
CA ASN A 51 -5.86 -28.64 -9.49
C ASN A 51 -7.20 -28.15 -10.06
N GLU A 52 -7.13 -27.17 -10.95
CA GLU A 52 -8.15 -26.99 -11.99
C GLU A 52 -7.39 -26.72 -13.29
N ALA A 53 -7.05 -27.82 -13.98
CA ALA A 53 -6.38 -27.75 -15.27
C ALA A 53 -7.41 -27.38 -16.34
N LEU A 54 -7.20 -26.23 -16.99
CA LEU A 54 -7.98 -25.81 -18.15
C LEU A 54 -7.80 -26.81 -19.30
N PRO A 55 -8.88 -27.16 -20.03
CA PRO A 55 -8.77 -27.98 -21.22
C PRO A 55 -8.04 -27.22 -22.35
N PRO A 56 -7.35 -27.92 -23.26
CA PRO A 56 -6.64 -27.30 -24.37
C PRO A 56 -7.64 -26.76 -25.42
N PRO A 57 -7.28 -25.69 -26.15
CA PRO A 57 -8.15 -25.08 -27.15
C PRO A 57 -8.32 -25.99 -28.36
N GLU A 58 -9.56 -26.18 -28.79
CA GLU A 58 -9.91 -26.85 -30.04
C GLU A 58 -9.54 -25.96 -31.23
N SER A 59 -8.94 -26.60 -32.24
CA SER A 59 -8.52 -26.01 -33.51
C SER A 59 -9.73 -25.60 -34.35
N ALA A 60 -9.88 -24.30 -34.61
CA ALA A 60 -10.79 -23.79 -35.61
C ALA A 60 -10.27 -24.13 -37.01
N SER A 61 -11.08 -24.87 -37.76
CA SER A 61 -10.91 -25.20 -39.16
C SER A 61 -11.42 -24.05 -40.04
N ASP A 62 -10.55 -23.52 -40.89
CA ASP A 62 -10.90 -22.70 -42.04
C ASP A 62 -11.65 -23.55 -43.08
N SER A 63 -12.72 -22.99 -43.64
CA SER A 63 -13.32 -23.47 -44.90
C SER A 63 -13.98 -22.31 -45.63
N ASP A 64 -13.54 -22.17 -46.89
CA ASP A 64 -13.81 -21.16 -47.91
C ASP A 64 -15.27 -20.99 -48.32
N SER A 65 -15.61 -19.81 -48.86
CA SER A 65 -16.36 -19.75 -50.12
C SER A 65 -16.20 -18.40 -50.83
N GLU A 66 -15.94 -18.52 -52.12
CA GLU A 66 -15.56 -17.53 -53.12
C GLU A 66 -16.68 -16.58 -53.58
N SER A 67 -16.25 -15.54 -54.31
CA SER A 67 -16.74 -15.10 -55.63
C SER A 67 -17.22 -13.63 -55.71
N GLY A 68 -16.69 -12.92 -56.71
CA GLY A 68 -17.15 -11.57 -57.07
C GLY A 68 -16.13 -10.71 -57.81
N SER A 69 -15.83 -11.08 -59.05
CA SER A 69 -14.95 -10.46 -60.04
C SER A 69 -15.36 -9.04 -60.52
N SER A 70 -14.37 -8.18 -60.81
CA SER A 70 -14.20 -7.39 -62.05
C SER A 70 -13.01 -6.40 -61.86
N GLU A 71 -11.85 -6.69 -62.43
CA GLU A 71 -11.32 -6.13 -63.69
C GLU A 71 -11.25 -4.59 -63.75
N SER A 72 -10.04 -4.03 -63.64
CA SER A 72 -9.39 -3.32 -64.75
C SER A 72 -7.95 -2.90 -64.44
N ALA A 73 -7.14 -2.92 -65.50
CA ALA A 73 -5.69 -2.78 -65.60
C ALA A 73 -5.10 -1.48 -65.02
N SER A 74 -3.85 -1.42 -64.56
CA SER A 74 -2.69 -1.41 -65.47
C SER A 74 -1.33 -1.44 -64.75
N ARG A 75 -0.38 -2.10 -65.45
CA ARG A 75 1.10 -2.06 -65.46
C ARG A 75 1.78 -1.00 -64.54
N ASP A 76 2.86 -1.32 -63.82
CA ASP A 76 4.16 -1.54 -64.45
C ASP A 76 5.19 -2.33 -63.62
N LYS A 77 6.02 -3.11 -64.34
CA LYS A 77 7.13 -3.93 -63.83
C LYS A 77 8.38 -3.06 -63.63
N LYS A 78 9.14 -3.28 -62.55
CA LYS A 78 10.62 -3.30 -62.67
C LYS A 78 11.34 -4.18 -61.66
N LYS A 79 12.31 -4.90 -62.23
CA LYS A 79 13.14 -5.99 -61.72
C LYS A 79 14.12 -5.56 -60.63
N GLY A 80 14.30 -6.44 -59.64
CA GLY A 80 15.58 -7.14 -59.42
C GLY A 80 16.52 -6.59 -58.34
N LYS A 81 16.91 -7.45 -57.38
CA LYS A 81 18.25 -8.07 -57.34
C LYS A 81 18.39 -9.01 -56.14
N LYS A 82 18.81 -10.24 -56.45
CA LYS A 82 19.37 -11.24 -55.54
C LYS A 82 20.58 -10.67 -54.77
N ARG A 83 20.68 -10.98 -53.48
CA ARG A 83 21.97 -11.14 -52.80
C ARG A 83 21.92 -12.29 -51.80
N LYS A 84 22.83 -13.24 -52.04
CA LYS A 84 23.18 -14.40 -51.20
C LYS A 84 24.11 -13.97 -50.07
N SER A 85 23.97 -14.60 -48.91
CA SER A 85 24.99 -15.03 -47.92
C SER A 85 24.34 -15.00 -46.53
N ARG A 86 24.67 -15.82 -45.53
CA ARG A 86 25.56 -16.96 -45.38
C ARG A 86 25.04 -17.72 -44.14
N SER A 87 25.19 -19.03 -44.18
CA SER A 87 25.02 -20.00 -43.11
C SER A 87 25.86 -19.69 -41.86
N SER A 88 25.33 -19.96 -40.67
CA SER A 88 26.13 -20.43 -39.54
C SER A 88 25.25 -21.24 -38.58
N SER A 89 25.51 -22.54 -38.59
CA SER A 89 24.96 -23.58 -37.73
C SER A 89 25.70 -23.63 -36.40
N TYR A 90 24.96 -23.70 -35.28
CA TYR A 90 25.47 -24.36 -34.08
C TYR A 90 24.42 -25.32 -33.52
N ALA A 91 24.70 -26.60 -33.71
CA ALA A 91 24.07 -27.73 -33.06
C ALA A 91 24.75 -28.01 -31.72
N ARG A 92 23.96 -28.35 -30.69
CA ARG A 92 24.30 -29.15 -29.50
C ARG A 92 23.08 -29.05 -28.57
N SER A 93 22.60 -30.08 -27.88
CA SER A 93 22.76 -31.53 -27.91
C SER A 93 21.83 -32.04 -26.82
N ALA A 94 20.85 -32.86 -27.17
CA ALA A 94 19.93 -33.50 -26.24
C ALA A 94 20.65 -34.60 -25.43
N LYS A 95 20.50 -34.61 -24.11
CA LYS A 95 20.82 -35.77 -23.27
C LYS A 95 19.58 -36.24 -22.51
N LYS A 96 19.07 -37.39 -22.97
CA LYS A 96 18.20 -38.31 -22.24
C LYS A 96 18.91 -38.83 -21.00
N SER A 97 18.19 -38.96 -19.88
CA SER A 97 18.45 -40.04 -18.93
C SER A 97 17.13 -40.69 -18.51
N LYS A 98 17.07 -42.00 -18.77
CA LYS A 98 16.04 -42.93 -18.33
C LYS A 98 16.26 -43.21 -16.84
N LYS A 99 15.20 -43.34 -16.04
CA LYS A 99 15.22 -44.28 -14.92
C LYS A 99 13.84 -44.90 -14.68
N SER A 100 13.90 -46.13 -14.24
CA SER A 100 13.00 -47.26 -14.42
C SER A 100 11.85 -47.35 -13.43
N LYS A 101 10.80 -48.02 -13.92
CA LYS A 101 9.66 -48.66 -13.24
C LYS A 101 9.98 -49.29 -11.88
N LYS A 102 9.01 -49.26 -10.96
CA LYS A 102 8.73 -50.38 -10.07
C LYS A 102 7.23 -50.48 -9.77
N ASP A 103 6.67 -51.60 -10.21
CA ASP A 103 5.29 -52.04 -9.99
C ASP A 103 4.99 -52.33 -8.51
N LYS A 104 3.77 -52.05 -8.07
CA LYS A 104 3.10 -52.84 -7.01
C LYS A 104 1.58 -52.84 -7.19
N LYS A 105 1.06 -54.04 -7.39
CA LYS A 105 -0.35 -54.42 -7.56
C LYS A 105 -1.14 -54.42 -6.24
N THR A 106 -2.38 -53.88 -6.29
CA THR A 106 -3.68 -54.34 -5.68
C THR A 106 -3.80 -54.57 -4.14
N PRO A 107 -5.00 -54.52 -3.50
CA PRO A 107 -6.33 -54.80 -4.07
C PRO A 107 -7.53 -53.92 -3.65
N LYS A 108 -8.62 -54.20 -4.38
CA LYS A 108 -10.03 -53.81 -4.25
C LYS A 108 -10.58 -53.88 -2.81
N THR A 109 -11.45 -52.94 -2.47
CA THR A 109 -12.68 -53.24 -1.69
C THR A 109 -13.82 -52.29 -2.05
N ASN A 110 -14.91 -52.88 -2.52
CA ASN A 110 -16.24 -52.30 -2.66
C ASN A 110 -16.81 -51.88 -1.29
N LYS A 111 -17.44 -50.71 -1.21
CA LYS A 111 -18.53 -50.51 -0.23
C LYS A 111 -19.56 -49.51 -0.75
N ARG A 112 -20.62 -50.08 -1.33
CA ARG A 112 -21.99 -49.52 -1.37
C ARG A 112 -22.39 -49.02 0.01
N LYS A 113 -23.04 -47.86 0.08
CA LYS A 113 -24.10 -47.47 1.04
C LYS A 113 -24.50 -46.03 0.69
N LYS A 114 -25.75 -45.58 0.72
CA LYS A 114 -27.10 -46.17 0.68
C LYS A 114 -27.97 -44.90 0.70
N ASP A 115 -28.82 -44.73 -0.31
CA ASP A 115 -29.82 -43.67 -0.33
C ASP A 115 -30.69 -43.69 0.93
N LYS A 116 -30.90 -42.51 1.52
CA LYS A 116 -32.00 -42.26 2.45
C LYS A 116 -32.59 -40.87 2.18
N SER A 117 -33.47 -40.85 1.20
CA SER A 117 -34.64 -39.98 1.13
C SER A 117 -35.59 -40.27 2.29
N THR A 118 -36.14 -39.24 2.94
CA THR A 118 -37.46 -39.23 3.65
C THR A 118 -37.77 -37.82 4.20
N PRO A 119 -39.02 -37.46 4.54
CA PRO A 119 -39.79 -36.55 3.69
C PRO A 119 -40.38 -35.32 4.41
N LYS A 120 -41.01 -34.47 3.58
CA LYS A 120 -41.93 -33.38 3.90
C LYS A 120 -42.95 -33.71 5.02
N LYS A 121 -43.13 -32.76 5.94
CA LYS A 121 -44.38 -32.30 6.59
C LYS A 121 -44.10 -30.85 7.02
N GLY A 122 -44.88 -29.80 6.76
CA GLY A 122 -46.30 -29.69 6.43
C GLY A 122 -46.99 -28.90 7.54
N LYS A 123 -47.63 -27.77 7.17
CA LYS A 123 -48.58 -26.92 7.96
C LYS A 123 -47.92 -25.93 8.93
N ASN A 124 -48.39 -24.69 9.15
CA ASN A 124 -49.71 -24.08 8.88
C ASN A 124 -49.60 -22.54 8.92
N ASP A 125 -50.45 -21.89 8.15
CA ASP A 125 -50.80 -20.47 8.24
C ASP A 125 -51.36 -20.07 9.62
N LYS A 126 -51.10 -18.81 10.02
CA LYS A 126 -52.14 -17.92 10.60
C LYS A 126 -51.67 -16.46 10.71
N ASN A 127 -52.33 -15.63 9.90
CA ASN A 127 -52.59 -14.20 10.16
C ASN A 127 -53.12 -14.00 11.60
N THR A 128 -52.89 -12.90 12.31
CA THR A 128 -53.56 -11.59 12.12
C THR A 128 -52.95 -10.50 13.05
N PRO A 129 -53.28 -9.20 12.84
CA PRO A 129 -52.52 -8.04 13.32
C PRO A 129 -53.18 -7.22 14.45
N LYS A 130 -52.51 -6.09 14.78
CA LYS A 130 -52.97 -4.84 15.43
C LYS A 130 -53.05 -4.83 16.97
N LYS A 131 -52.30 -3.88 17.56
CA LYS A 131 -52.93 -2.76 18.30
C LYS A 131 -51.97 -1.57 18.47
N ALA A 132 -52.57 -0.40 18.29
CA ALA A 132 -52.00 0.93 18.38
C ALA A 132 -52.38 1.60 19.72
N LYS A 133 -51.79 2.80 19.93
CA LYS A 133 -52.05 3.82 20.97
C LYS A 133 -51.36 3.50 22.31
N LYS A 134 -50.71 4.46 22.96
CA LYS A 134 -51.29 5.77 23.32
C LYS A 134 -50.21 6.74 23.83
N ASP A 135 -50.34 7.99 23.42
CA ASP A 135 -49.64 9.15 23.96
C ASP A 135 -49.88 9.32 25.47
N LYS A 136 -48.88 9.84 26.19
CA LYS A 136 -49.15 10.73 27.32
C LYS A 136 -47.97 11.66 27.62
N SER A 137 -48.33 12.94 27.65
CA SER A 137 -47.59 14.14 27.97
C SER A 137 -47.09 14.24 29.42
N THR A 138 -46.02 15.03 29.55
CA THR A 138 -45.45 15.84 30.65
C THR A 138 -46.32 16.10 31.89
N PRO A 139 -45.70 16.35 33.09
CA PRO A 139 -45.20 17.70 33.38
C PRO A 139 -43.90 17.81 34.22
N THR A 140 -43.22 18.92 33.98
CA THR A 140 -42.27 19.63 34.85
C THR A 140 -42.73 19.77 36.30
N LYS A 141 -41.80 19.57 37.26
CA LYS A 141 -41.83 20.28 38.55
C LYS A 141 -40.43 20.45 39.15
N SER A 142 -40.32 21.59 39.82
CA SER A 142 -39.20 22.34 40.36
C SER A 142 -38.61 21.84 41.68
N LYS A 143 -37.33 22.18 41.89
CA LYS A 143 -36.61 22.56 43.13
C LYS A 143 -36.89 21.77 44.42
N LYS A 144 -35.83 21.17 44.99
CA LYS A 144 -35.54 21.32 46.43
C LYS A 144 -34.06 21.05 46.77
N ASP A 145 -33.43 22.08 47.33
CA ASP A 145 -32.13 22.03 47.99
C ASP A 145 -32.14 21.08 49.19
N LYS A 146 -31.11 20.23 49.30
CA LYS A 146 -30.65 19.64 50.56
C LYS A 146 -29.13 19.50 50.53
N SER A 147 -28.49 20.36 51.30
CA SER A 147 -27.08 20.28 51.70
C SER A 147 -26.86 19.14 52.70
N THR A 148 -25.77 18.40 52.54
CA THR A 148 -25.17 17.48 53.55
C THR A 148 -23.70 17.20 53.14
N PRO A 149 -22.82 16.76 54.06
CA PRO A 149 -21.52 17.40 54.24
C PRO A 149 -20.37 16.71 53.50
N LYS A 150 -19.33 17.53 53.26
CA LYS A 150 -18.03 17.20 52.67
C LYS A 150 -17.46 15.86 53.17
N LYS A 151 -17.38 14.87 52.27
CA LYS A 151 -16.38 13.79 52.37
C LYS A 151 -15.11 14.24 51.65
N SER A 152 -13.99 14.04 52.34
CA SER A 152 -12.61 14.33 51.96
C SER A 152 -12.26 13.85 50.55
N LYS A 153 -11.58 14.72 49.80
CA LYS A 153 -10.98 14.44 48.50
C LYS A 153 -9.97 13.31 48.67
N LYS A 154 -10.29 12.13 48.14
CA LYS A 154 -9.29 11.11 47.81
C LYS A 154 -8.65 11.56 46.50
N ASP A 155 -7.35 11.80 46.51
CA ASP A 155 -6.58 12.29 45.37
C ASP A 155 -6.90 11.47 44.12
N LYS A 156 -7.56 12.14 43.16
CA LYS A 156 -7.70 11.61 41.80
C LYS A 156 -6.31 11.64 41.21
N LYS A 157 -5.65 10.48 41.23
CA LYS A 157 -4.47 10.20 40.43
C LYS A 157 -4.81 10.56 38.98
N ASP A 158 -4.28 11.68 38.51
CA ASP A 158 -4.44 12.13 37.14
C ASP A 158 -4.02 10.99 36.22
N LYS A 159 -5.00 10.39 35.54
CA LYS A 159 -4.72 9.49 34.43
C LYS A 159 -4.17 10.40 33.34
N GLY A 160 -2.85 10.33 33.15
CA GLY A 160 -2.14 11.07 32.13
C GLY A 160 -2.86 10.99 30.78
N SER A 161 -2.79 12.06 30.00
CA SER A 161 -3.42 12.11 28.69
C SER A 161 -2.91 10.96 27.82
N PRO A 162 -3.76 10.33 26.97
CA PRO A 162 -3.35 9.25 26.07
C PRO A 162 -2.14 9.62 25.17
N GLN A 163 -1.93 10.92 24.93
CA GLN A 163 -0.80 11.42 24.17
C GLN A 163 0.54 11.16 24.87
N ALA A 164 0.63 11.34 26.19
CA ALA A 164 1.86 11.13 26.95
C ALA A 164 2.30 9.66 26.98
N GLU A 165 1.36 8.72 26.81
CA GLU A 165 1.65 7.29 26.79
C GLU A 165 2.23 6.84 25.43
N VAL A 166 1.69 7.37 24.32
CA VAL A 166 2.26 7.18 22.97
C VAL A 166 3.68 7.77 22.89
N ASP A 167 3.88 8.92 23.53
CA ASP A 167 5.17 9.63 23.52
C ASP A 167 6.29 8.90 24.30
N LEU A 168 5.93 8.06 25.28
CA LEU A 168 6.90 7.25 26.02
C LEU A 168 7.31 6.00 25.24
N GLU A 169 6.51 5.55 24.28
CA GLU A 169 6.77 4.35 23.49
C GLU A 169 7.95 4.56 22.54
N ASP A 170 8.08 5.75 21.94
CA ASP A 170 9.22 6.13 21.11
C ASP A 170 10.54 6.15 21.91
N ILE A 171 10.51 6.64 23.15
CA ILE A 171 11.66 6.65 24.06
C ILE A 171 12.05 5.23 24.47
N ARG A 172 11.06 4.36 24.73
CA ARG A 172 11.31 2.94 25.06
C ARG A 172 11.96 2.18 23.91
N ASN A 173 11.76 2.62 22.67
CA ASN A 173 12.37 2.02 21.48
C ASN A 173 13.82 2.47 21.23
N VAL A 174 14.31 3.51 21.90
CA VAL A 174 15.68 4.03 21.72
C VAL A 174 16.78 2.96 21.86
N PRO A 175 16.77 2.05 22.85
CA PRO A 175 17.77 0.97 22.93
C PRO A 175 17.77 0.07 21.69
N THR A 176 16.58 -0.25 21.16
CA THR A 176 16.42 -1.06 19.95
C THR A 176 16.98 -0.34 18.73
N VAL A 177 16.74 0.97 18.61
CA VAL A 177 17.30 1.80 17.52
C VAL A 177 18.83 1.87 17.60
N LEU A 178 19.40 2.10 18.80
CA LEU A 178 20.85 2.11 19.00
C LEU A 178 21.51 0.78 18.62
N ASP A 179 20.92 -0.35 19.03
CA ASP A 179 21.41 -1.69 18.67
C ASP A 179 21.32 -1.93 17.14
N GLN A 180 20.24 -1.50 16.49
CA GLN A 180 20.11 -1.59 15.03
C GLN A 180 21.14 -0.72 14.29
N LEU A 181 21.46 0.48 14.82
CA LEU A 181 22.51 1.35 14.26
C LEU A 181 23.88 0.67 14.36
N LEU A 182 24.24 0.14 15.53
CA LEU A 182 25.50 -0.59 15.73
C LEU A 182 25.62 -1.82 14.83
N LYS A 183 24.54 -2.61 14.71
CA LYS A 183 24.48 -3.75 13.78
C LYS A 183 24.68 -3.32 12.34
N THR A 184 24.15 -2.17 11.95
CA THR A 184 24.29 -1.62 10.60
C THR A 184 25.72 -1.14 10.35
N VAL A 185 26.31 -0.38 11.27
CA VAL A 185 27.72 0.03 11.22
C VAL A 185 28.65 -1.18 11.10
N GLY A 186 28.46 -2.21 11.93
CA GLY A 186 29.25 -3.44 11.87
C GLY A 186 29.12 -4.20 10.54
N LYS A 187 27.95 -4.16 9.90
CA LYS A 187 27.77 -4.72 8.54
C LYS A 187 28.52 -3.91 7.49
N LEU A 188 28.46 -2.58 7.54
CA LEU A 188 29.14 -1.69 6.59
C LEU A 188 30.66 -1.80 6.72
N GLN A 189 31.19 -1.86 7.94
CA GLN A 189 32.62 -2.07 8.21
C GLN A 189 33.13 -3.40 7.61
N LYS A 190 32.32 -4.48 7.65
CA LYS A 190 32.65 -5.76 7.02
C LYS A 190 32.62 -5.73 5.48
N LEU A 191 31.90 -4.79 4.89
CA LEU A 191 31.81 -4.62 3.43
C LEU A 191 32.97 -3.79 2.87
N SER A 192 33.45 -2.79 3.60
CA SER A 192 34.57 -1.92 3.19
C SER A 192 35.77 -2.69 2.60
N PRO A 193 36.37 -3.68 3.29
CA PRO A 193 37.52 -4.42 2.75
C PRO A 193 37.17 -5.34 1.57
N LYS A 194 35.89 -5.65 1.35
CA LYS A 194 35.46 -6.43 0.17
C LYS A 194 35.38 -5.54 -1.08
N VAL A 195 34.94 -4.29 -0.92
CA VAL A 195 34.87 -3.30 -2.00
C VAL A 195 36.28 -2.86 -2.39
N GLU A 196 37.16 -2.64 -1.41
CA GLU A 196 38.55 -2.24 -1.65
C GLU A 196 39.34 -3.24 -2.53
N LYS A 197 39.02 -4.53 -2.45
CA LYS A 197 39.63 -5.59 -3.29
C LYS A 197 39.33 -5.44 -4.79
N VAL A 198 38.30 -4.68 -5.16
CA VAL A 198 37.87 -4.51 -6.56
C VAL A 198 38.83 -3.61 -7.36
N LYS A 199 39.70 -2.82 -6.71
CA LYS A 199 40.76 -1.98 -7.32
C LYS A 199 40.30 -1.05 -8.46
N THR A 200 39.02 -0.72 -8.56
CA THR A 200 38.51 0.29 -9.50
C THR A 200 38.41 1.65 -8.81
N GLU A 201 38.49 2.76 -9.57
CA GLU A 201 38.30 4.11 -9.02
C GLU A 201 36.90 4.29 -8.42
N ASP A 202 35.87 3.70 -9.05
CA ASP A 202 34.50 3.68 -8.51
C ASP A 202 34.41 2.96 -7.16
N ALA A 203 35.20 1.88 -6.98
CA ALA A 203 35.26 1.16 -5.72
C ALA A 203 35.94 2.01 -4.63
N LYS A 204 37.00 2.76 -4.95
CA LYS A 204 37.63 3.70 -4.00
C LYS A 204 36.66 4.79 -3.57
N LYS A 205 35.94 5.38 -4.52
CA LYS A 205 34.89 6.37 -4.23
C LYS A 205 33.80 5.77 -3.33
N SER A 206 33.33 4.57 -3.65
CA SER A 206 32.33 3.85 -2.85
C SER A 206 32.82 3.56 -1.42
N VAL A 207 34.11 3.25 -1.23
CA VAL A 207 34.70 3.06 0.12
C VAL A 207 34.73 4.38 0.89
N ALA A 208 35.09 5.49 0.25
CA ALA A 208 35.07 6.81 0.88
C ALA A 208 33.64 7.22 1.29
N ASP A 209 32.66 6.98 0.41
CA ASP A 209 31.24 7.23 0.69
C ASP A 209 30.72 6.35 1.84
N LEU A 210 31.13 5.07 1.88
CA LEU A 210 30.82 4.16 2.98
C LEU A 210 31.42 4.63 4.31
N ALA A 211 32.68 5.08 4.32
CA ALA A 211 33.34 5.61 5.51
C ALA A 211 32.64 6.86 6.04
N SER A 212 32.30 7.80 5.14
CA SER A 212 31.50 8.99 5.49
C SER A 212 30.14 8.62 6.07
N THR A 213 29.47 7.60 5.49
CA THR A 213 28.18 7.11 5.98
C THR A 213 28.30 6.49 7.37
N ILE A 214 29.33 5.68 7.62
CA ILE A 214 29.60 5.08 8.94
C ILE A 214 29.82 6.18 9.98
N GLN A 215 30.61 7.21 9.65
CA GLN A 215 30.86 8.34 10.56
C GLN A 215 29.55 9.06 10.92
N LYS A 216 28.71 9.37 9.92
CA LYS A 216 27.38 9.99 10.16
C LYS A 216 26.47 9.14 11.04
N LEU A 217 26.48 7.82 10.86
CA LEU A 217 25.69 6.89 11.69
C LEU A 217 26.21 6.83 13.13
N MET A 218 27.52 6.96 13.34
CA MET A 218 28.10 6.99 14.68
C MET A 218 27.81 8.30 15.40
N GLU A 219 27.89 9.43 14.71
CA GLU A 219 27.44 10.72 15.25
C GLU A 219 25.96 10.69 15.65
N LEU A 220 25.10 10.04 14.84
CA LEU A 220 23.68 9.86 15.16
C LEU A 220 23.49 8.95 16.39
N HIS A 221 24.24 7.85 16.46
CA HIS A 221 24.24 6.96 17.61
C HIS A 221 24.61 7.71 18.89
N ASP A 222 25.68 8.52 18.85
CA ASP A 222 26.16 9.26 20.02
C ASP A 222 25.15 10.33 20.47
N ALA A 223 24.53 11.05 19.52
CA ALA A 223 23.46 11.99 19.82
C ALA A 223 22.24 11.31 20.47
N ILE A 224 21.84 10.12 19.99
CA ILE A 224 20.74 9.34 20.57
C ILE A 224 21.13 8.78 21.95
N ALA A 225 22.38 8.36 22.12
CA ALA A 225 22.89 7.87 23.39
C ALA A 225 22.94 8.99 24.46
N GLU A 226 23.28 10.22 24.06
CA GLU A 226 23.21 11.41 24.91
C GLU A 226 21.77 11.72 25.34
N ILE A 227 20.81 11.67 24.40
CA ILE A 227 19.38 11.80 24.70
C ILE A 227 18.93 10.75 25.75
N LYS A 228 19.38 9.50 25.59
CA LYS A 228 19.08 8.41 26.52
C LYS A 228 19.74 8.61 27.90
N SER A 229 20.98 9.07 27.96
CA SER A 229 21.69 9.29 29.23
C SER A 229 21.01 10.38 30.05
N HIS A 230 20.56 11.46 29.40
CA HIS A 230 19.76 12.50 30.04
C HIS A 230 18.44 11.98 30.60
N TYR A 231 17.75 11.10 29.86
CA TYR A 231 16.49 10.49 30.32
C TYR A 231 16.68 9.61 31.56
N ASN A 232 17.77 8.82 31.61
CA ASN A 232 18.04 7.93 32.73
C ASN A 232 18.53 8.67 33.99
N GLY A 233 19.16 9.84 33.84
CA GLY A 233 19.71 10.63 34.95
C GLY A 233 18.75 11.65 35.58
N HIS A 234 17.80 12.18 34.81
CA HIS A 234 16.85 13.20 35.28
C HIS A 234 15.40 12.74 35.09
N LYS A 235 14.71 12.45 36.19
CA LYS A 235 13.24 12.23 36.25
C LYS A 235 12.41 13.44 35.76
N THR A 236 13.03 14.54 35.33
CA THR A 236 12.37 15.84 35.14
C THR A 236 12.63 16.53 33.81
N MET A 237 13.41 15.96 32.87
CA MET A 237 13.39 16.52 31.51
C MET A 237 11.97 16.38 30.96
N LYS A 238 11.35 17.51 30.64
CA LYS A 238 9.98 17.51 30.13
C LYS A 238 10.00 16.81 28.78
N VAL A 239 9.08 15.87 28.56
CA VAL A 239 8.94 15.11 27.30
C VAL A 239 8.98 16.02 26.06
N ALA A 240 8.50 17.26 26.18
CA ALA A 240 8.56 18.28 25.13
C ALA A 240 10.00 18.64 24.70
N GLU A 241 10.94 18.79 25.63
CA GLU A 241 12.34 19.14 25.32
C GLU A 241 13.07 17.99 24.61
N LEU A 242 12.80 16.74 25.03
CA LEU A 242 13.31 15.53 24.37
C LEU A 242 12.82 15.43 22.93
N LYS A 243 11.53 15.69 22.70
CA LYS A 243 10.94 15.71 21.36
C LYS A 243 11.57 16.77 20.47
N GLN A 244 11.78 17.97 21.03
CA GLN A 244 12.43 19.04 20.29
C GLN A 244 13.86 18.65 19.89
N LYS A 245 14.68 18.15 20.82
CA LYS A 245 16.04 17.67 20.51
C LYS A 245 16.05 16.53 19.49
N HIS A 246 15.13 15.57 19.62
CA HIS A 246 15.01 14.48 18.67
C HIS A 246 14.69 14.99 17.26
N GLN A 247 13.71 15.89 17.14
CA GLN A 247 13.34 16.53 15.88
C GLN A 247 14.51 17.34 15.31
N GLU A 248 15.26 18.08 16.13
CA GLU A 248 16.46 18.80 15.71
C GLU A 248 17.53 17.87 15.14
N VAL A 249 17.77 16.70 15.76
CA VAL A 249 18.70 15.69 15.26
C VAL A 249 18.21 15.09 13.94
N GLU A 250 16.93 14.72 13.85
CA GLU A 250 16.36 14.19 12.61
C GLU A 250 16.45 15.20 11.46
N MET A 251 16.18 16.47 11.74
CA MET A 251 16.30 17.58 10.80
C MET A 251 17.75 17.80 10.37
N ALA A 252 18.68 17.89 11.31
CA ALA A 252 20.11 18.08 11.05
C ALA A 252 20.71 16.94 10.23
N LYS A 253 20.19 15.72 10.38
CA LYS A 253 20.62 14.54 9.62
C LYS A 253 19.81 14.32 8.33
N GLY A 254 18.86 15.19 8.01
CA GLY A 254 18.01 15.08 6.82
C GLY A 254 17.05 13.88 6.86
N LEU A 255 16.81 13.30 8.03
CA LEU A 255 15.91 12.15 8.22
C LEU A 255 14.44 12.56 8.30
N SER A 256 14.15 13.83 8.61
CA SER A 256 12.81 14.39 8.63
C SER A 256 12.63 15.49 7.59
N ALA A 257 11.40 15.66 7.11
CA ALA A 257 11.02 16.77 6.24
C ALA A 257 9.86 17.57 6.88
N PRO A 258 10.03 18.88 7.16
CA PRO A 258 8.99 19.76 7.69
C PRO A 258 7.89 20.02 6.66
N ILE A 259 7.06 19.01 6.43
CA ILE A 259 5.87 19.13 5.60
C ILE A 259 4.83 19.88 6.44
N GLN A 260 4.42 21.05 5.96
CA GLN A 260 3.44 21.87 6.65
C GLN A 260 2.06 21.19 6.65
N TRP A 261 1.44 21.13 7.83
CA TRP A 261 0.06 20.70 7.98
C TRP A 261 -0.88 21.66 7.25
N SER A 262 -1.89 21.07 6.61
CA SER A 262 -3.05 21.79 6.10
C SER A 262 -4.31 21.23 6.73
N PHE A 263 -5.37 22.02 6.70
CA PHE A 263 -6.66 21.65 7.26
C PHE A 263 -7.73 21.83 6.19
N VAL A 264 -8.72 20.95 6.19
CA VAL A 264 -9.90 21.03 5.32
C VAL A 264 -11.14 20.80 6.18
N ASP A 265 -12.17 21.61 5.98
CA ASP A 265 -13.45 21.38 6.63
C ASP A 265 -14.21 20.30 5.88
N LEU A 266 -14.47 19.18 6.56
CA LEU A 266 -15.30 18.10 6.01
C LEU A 266 -16.68 18.13 6.66
N PRO A 267 -17.74 17.65 5.97
CA PRO A 267 -19.05 17.44 6.57
C PRO A 267 -18.97 16.70 7.92
N GLY A 268 -19.30 17.40 9.01
CA GLY A 268 -19.27 16.87 10.39
C GLY A 268 -17.88 16.70 11.03
N ILE A 269 -16.81 17.17 10.38
CA ILE A 269 -15.43 17.15 10.89
C ILE A 269 -14.73 18.47 10.49
N PRO A 270 -14.87 19.54 11.29
CA PRO A 270 -14.15 20.79 11.02
C PRO A 270 -12.64 20.58 11.22
N ASN A 271 -11.83 21.32 10.46
CA ASN A 271 -10.37 21.31 10.55
C ASN A 271 -9.76 19.90 10.48
N HIS A 272 -10.20 19.07 9.54
CA HIS A 272 -9.60 17.75 9.32
C HIS A 272 -8.16 17.90 8.80
N PRO A 273 -7.16 17.28 9.45
CA PRO A 273 -5.77 17.46 9.07
C PRO A 273 -5.42 16.64 7.82
N TRP A 274 -4.60 17.25 6.96
CA TRP A 274 -4.02 16.58 5.81
C TRP A 274 -2.74 17.29 5.36
N PHE A 275 -1.99 16.62 4.50
CA PHE A 275 -0.83 17.18 3.83
C PHE A 275 -1.17 17.44 2.38
N LYS A 276 -0.90 18.67 1.93
CA LYS A 276 -0.95 19.01 0.51
C LYS A 276 0.20 18.33 -0.23
N VAL A 277 -0.06 17.90 -1.46
CA VAL A 277 0.99 17.46 -2.39
C VAL A 277 1.97 18.60 -2.60
N SER A 278 1.47 19.84 -2.73
CA SER A 278 2.33 21.02 -2.90
C SER A 278 3.27 21.28 -1.72
N SER A 279 2.83 20.97 -0.49
CA SER A 279 3.69 21.02 0.70
C SER A 279 4.81 19.98 0.64
N PHE A 280 4.53 18.75 0.18
CA PHE A 280 5.58 17.74 -0.05
C PHE A 280 6.59 18.22 -1.09
N MET A 281 6.11 18.76 -2.22
CA MET A 281 6.99 19.25 -3.29
C MET A 281 7.94 20.33 -2.77
N ARG A 282 7.43 21.34 -2.06
CA ARG A 282 8.26 22.41 -1.46
C ARG A 282 9.29 21.84 -0.50
N ALA A 283 8.85 21.00 0.44
CA ALA A 283 9.73 20.40 1.43
C ALA A 283 10.84 19.54 0.78
N PHE A 284 10.52 18.82 -0.31
CA PHE A 284 11.51 18.01 -1.01
C PHE A 284 12.49 18.83 -1.84
N VAL A 285 12.08 19.97 -2.38
CA VAL A 285 13.00 20.91 -3.05
C VAL A 285 13.93 21.55 -2.04
N GLU A 286 13.38 22.12 -0.97
CA GLU A 286 14.11 22.88 0.04
C GLU A 286 15.17 22.04 0.78
N GLN A 287 14.97 20.72 0.85
CA GLN A 287 15.86 19.80 1.56
C GLN A 287 16.67 18.88 0.64
N ASP A 288 16.69 19.15 -0.66
CA ASP A 288 17.40 18.32 -1.64
C ASP A 288 16.98 16.82 -1.59
N LYS A 289 15.67 16.60 -1.47
CA LYS A 289 15.03 15.27 -1.40
C LYS A 289 14.20 14.93 -2.64
N LEU A 290 14.35 15.68 -3.73
CA LEU A 290 13.65 15.42 -5.00
C LEU A 290 13.91 14.01 -5.54
N GLY A 291 15.04 13.40 -5.22
CA GLY A 291 15.31 12.00 -5.58
C GLY A 291 14.24 11.03 -5.09
N LEU A 292 13.52 11.34 -4.00
CA LEU A 292 12.39 10.52 -3.52
C LEU A 292 11.22 10.44 -4.52
N LEU A 293 11.09 11.43 -5.40
CA LEU A 293 10.07 11.47 -6.45
C LEU A 293 10.53 10.85 -7.78
N LEU A 294 11.84 10.65 -7.94
CA LEU A 294 12.48 10.28 -9.20
C LEU A 294 13.32 8.99 -9.07
N GLY A 295 12.97 8.13 -8.12
CA GLY A 295 13.59 6.81 -7.95
C GLY A 295 14.97 6.79 -7.29
N GLY A 296 15.42 7.90 -6.72
CA GLY A 296 16.64 7.99 -5.90
C GLY A 296 17.67 8.96 -6.43
N SER A 297 17.57 9.37 -7.69
CA SER A 297 18.44 10.36 -8.33
C SER A 297 17.61 11.48 -8.95
N VAL A 298 18.10 12.71 -8.88
CA VAL A 298 17.47 13.86 -9.54
C VAL A 298 17.94 13.91 -10.99
N ASP A 299 17.24 13.20 -11.87
CA ASP A 299 17.44 13.24 -13.31
C ASP A 299 16.12 13.49 -14.03
N PHE A 300 15.95 14.70 -14.57
CA PHE A 300 14.73 15.07 -15.29
C PHE A 300 14.68 14.52 -16.72
N ASN A 301 15.79 14.00 -17.27
CA ASN A 301 15.73 13.31 -18.57
C ASN A 301 14.89 12.03 -18.49
N VAL A 302 14.86 11.40 -17.31
CA VAL A 302 14.01 10.24 -17.02
C VAL A 302 12.52 10.60 -17.07
N VAL A 303 12.17 11.81 -16.60
CA VAL A 303 10.79 12.32 -16.67
C VAL A 303 10.40 12.60 -18.12
N GLU A 304 11.30 13.21 -18.88
CA GLU A 304 11.11 13.45 -20.31
C GLU A 304 10.91 12.14 -21.08
N GLU A 305 11.78 11.14 -20.89
CA GLU A 305 11.68 9.82 -21.51
C GLU A 305 10.38 9.10 -21.10
N TYR A 306 9.97 9.21 -19.83
CA TYR A 306 8.69 8.67 -19.38
C TYR A 306 7.53 9.24 -20.21
N TRP A 307 7.47 10.56 -20.41
CA TRP A 307 6.39 11.18 -21.18
C TRP A 307 6.43 10.84 -22.67
N GLU A 308 7.61 10.70 -23.25
CA GLU A 308 7.76 10.22 -24.64
C GLU A 308 7.16 8.81 -24.80
N ARG A 309 7.41 7.92 -23.83
CA ARG A 309 6.80 6.58 -23.83
C ARG A 309 5.29 6.62 -23.53
N TYR A 310 4.88 7.46 -22.58
CA TYR A 310 3.48 7.57 -22.18
C TYR A 310 2.58 8.13 -23.29
N TYR A 311 3.13 8.94 -24.22
CA TYR A 311 2.40 9.42 -25.39
C TYR A 311 1.83 8.28 -26.25
N HIS A 312 2.53 7.14 -26.31
CA HIS A 312 2.05 5.95 -27.01
C HIS A 312 0.96 5.19 -26.26
N VAL A 313 0.77 5.46 -24.96
CA VAL A 313 -0.27 4.84 -24.12
C VAL A 313 -1.54 5.69 -24.15
N ASP A 314 -1.41 7.00 -23.93
CA ASP A 314 -2.53 7.94 -23.94
C ASP A 314 -2.10 9.29 -24.53
N PRO A 315 -2.16 9.46 -25.87
CA PRO A 315 -1.79 10.72 -26.52
C PRO A 315 -2.75 11.87 -26.20
N SER A 316 -3.93 11.58 -25.63
CA SER A 316 -4.97 12.56 -25.29
C SER A 316 -4.77 13.20 -23.90
N HIS A 317 -3.83 12.69 -23.11
CA HIS A 317 -3.58 13.16 -21.76
C HIS A 317 -3.21 14.67 -21.74
N LYS A 318 -3.82 15.45 -20.84
CA LYS A 318 -3.67 16.92 -20.76
C LYS A 318 -2.20 17.37 -20.62
N VAL A 319 -1.31 16.52 -20.11
CA VAL A 319 0.14 16.83 -20.04
C VAL A 319 0.74 17.20 -21.40
N PHE A 320 0.22 16.65 -22.50
CA PHE A 320 0.71 16.92 -23.86
C PHE A 320 0.27 18.27 -24.41
N SER A 321 -0.61 18.99 -23.70
CA SER A 321 -0.87 20.42 -23.95
C SER A 321 0.24 21.34 -23.43
N LEU A 322 1.12 20.82 -22.54
CA LEU A 322 2.25 21.58 -22.02
C LEU A 322 3.42 21.57 -23.03
N PRO A 323 4.20 22.67 -23.14
CA PRO A 323 5.45 22.70 -23.90
C PRO A 323 6.41 21.57 -23.48
N LYS A 324 7.27 21.12 -24.39
CA LYS A 324 8.22 20.01 -24.12
C LYS A 324 9.11 20.30 -22.91
N GLU A 325 9.54 21.56 -22.78
CA GLU A 325 10.37 22.08 -21.69
C GLU A 325 9.66 21.97 -20.34
N ALA A 326 8.35 22.26 -20.29
CA ALA A 326 7.55 22.13 -19.07
C ALA A 326 7.25 20.67 -18.72
N ARG A 327 7.03 19.81 -19.72
CA ARG A 327 6.79 18.36 -19.50
C ARG A 327 7.97 17.68 -18.81
N LYS A 328 9.20 18.09 -19.16
CA LYS A 328 10.43 17.61 -18.50
C LYS A 328 10.43 17.82 -16.98
N PHE A 329 9.78 18.87 -16.49
CA PHE A 329 9.63 19.18 -15.07
C PHE A 329 8.25 18.81 -14.51
N THR A 330 7.49 17.96 -15.21
CA THR A 330 6.17 17.49 -14.76
C THR A 330 6.27 16.06 -14.27
N ILE A 331 6.31 15.85 -12.95
CA ILE A 331 6.50 14.52 -12.36
C ILE A 331 5.22 13.68 -12.47
N PRO A 332 5.26 12.47 -13.05
CA PRO A 332 4.12 11.57 -13.08
C PRO A 332 3.88 10.95 -11.70
N MET A 333 2.65 11.07 -11.20
CA MET A 333 2.22 10.51 -9.93
C MET A 333 0.95 9.67 -10.08
N ALA A 334 0.80 8.70 -9.18
CA ALA A 334 -0.44 8.01 -8.95
C ALA A 334 -1.04 8.48 -7.62
N LEU A 335 -2.35 8.72 -7.60
CA LEU A 335 -3.09 8.76 -6.34
C LEU A 335 -3.23 7.33 -5.81
N TYR A 336 -3.18 7.16 -4.50
CA TYR A 336 -3.35 5.89 -3.82
C TYR A 336 -4.44 6.01 -2.76
N SER A 337 -5.36 5.06 -2.74
CA SER A 337 -6.34 4.94 -1.67
C SER A 337 -6.48 3.49 -1.23
N ASP A 338 -6.55 3.26 0.08
CA ASP A 338 -6.67 1.91 0.64
C ASP A 338 -7.55 1.92 1.88
N GLU A 339 -8.37 0.88 2.05
CA GLU A 339 -9.19 0.69 3.25
C GLU A 339 -8.46 -0.29 4.20
N GLY A 340 -7.52 0.25 4.96
CA GLY A 340 -6.81 -0.49 6.00
C GLY A 340 -7.65 -0.74 7.25
N GLN A 341 -7.03 -1.34 8.25
CA GLN A 341 -7.60 -1.54 9.58
C GLN A 341 -6.72 -0.90 10.64
N THR A 342 -7.34 -0.23 11.61
CA THR A 342 -6.66 0.24 12.81
C THR A 342 -6.36 -0.93 13.76
N LEU A 343 -5.54 -0.70 14.79
CA LEU A 343 -5.30 -1.68 15.86
C LEU A 343 -6.58 -2.18 16.54
N LYS A 344 -7.65 -1.35 16.54
CA LYS A 344 -8.97 -1.71 17.07
C LYS A 344 -9.87 -2.39 16.04
N LYS A 345 -9.30 -2.91 14.94
CA LYS A 345 -10.00 -3.55 13.82
C LYS A 345 -11.09 -2.66 13.19
N GLN A 346 -10.98 -1.35 13.33
CA GLN A 346 -11.87 -0.40 12.67
C GLN A 346 -11.29 -0.06 11.31
N ALA A 347 -12.13 -0.04 10.28
CA ALA A 347 -11.68 0.35 8.95
C ALA A 347 -11.29 1.83 8.89
N ILE A 348 -10.17 2.11 8.22
CA ILE A 348 -9.61 3.44 8.01
C ILE A 348 -9.24 3.59 6.54
N ASN A 349 -9.69 4.67 5.92
CA ASN A 349 -9.24 5.02 4.58
C ASN A 349 -7.92 5.78 4.68
N ILE A 350 -6.95 5.39 3.86
CA ILE A 350 -5.65 6.00 3.76
C ILE A 350 -5.55 6.60 2.35
N LEU A 351 -5.28 7.90 2.27
CA LEU A 351 -4.99 8.60 1.01
C LEU A 351 -3.51 8.95 0.95
N ALA A 352 -2.86 8.65 -0.17
CA ALA A 352 -1.45 8.91 -0.39
C ALA A 352 -1.19 9.27 -1.85
N ILE A 353 -0.03 9.87 -2.12
CA ILE A 353 0.55 9.95 -3.47
C ILE A 353 1.67 8.92 -3.61
N GLN A 354 1.87 8.44 -4.83
CA GLN A 354 2.95 7.54 -5.19
C GLN A 354 3.59 8.04 -6.49
N PRO A 355 4.86 8.44 -6.50
CA PRO A 355 5.58 8.70 -7.76
C PRO A 355 5.57 7.44 -8.62
N VAL A 356 5.39 7.59 -9.93
CA VAL A 356 5.35 6.43 -10.84
C VAL A 356 6.75 5.91 -11.13
N ILE A 357 7.69 6.84 -11.30
CA ILE A 357 9.12 6.57 -11.55
C ILE A 357 9.79 6.13 -10.25
N GLY A 358 10.57 5.05 -10.31
CA GLY A 358 11.20 4.47 -9.14
C GLY A 358 12.19 3.34 -9.43
N ASN A 359 12.45 2.55 -8.39
CA ASN A 359 13.47 1.48 -8.41
C ASN A 359 12.97 0.13 -8.97
N GLY A 360 11.85 0.14 -9.69
CA GLY A 360 11.23 -1.07 -10.22
C GLY A 360 10.48 -1.90 -9.18
N THR A 361 10.18 -3.13 -9.54
CA THR A 361 9.66 -4.15 -8.62
C THR A 361 10.81 -5.01 -8.08
N ARG A 362 10.56 -5.81 -7.03
CA ARG A 362 11.55 -6.78 -6.55
C ARG A 362 12.03 -7.73 -7.65
N LEU A 363 11.15 -8.14 -8.57
CA LEU A 363 11.51 -8.97 -9.72
C LEU A 363 12.35 -8.19 -10.74
N TYR A 364 11.97 -6.94 -11.00
CA TYR A 364 12.73 -6.06 -11.90
C TYR A 364 14.20 -5.92 -11.45
N GLN A 365 14.42 -5.67 -10.16
CA GLN A 365 15.77 -5.54 -9.57
C GLN A 365 16.62 -6.80 -9.69
N GLN A 366 15.99 -7.98 -9.82
CA GLN A 366 16.72 -9.23 -10.02
C GLN A 366 17.17 -9.42 -11.48
N HIS A 367 16.39 -8.92 -12.44
CA HIS A 367 16.59 -9.18 -13.88
C HIS A 367 17.23 -8.02 -14.64
N ARG A 368 17.13 -6.78 -14.15
CA ARG A 368 17.66 -5.57 -14.80
C ARG A 368 18.42 -4.71 -13.80
N LYS A 369 19.62 -5.15 -13.45
CA LYS A 369 20.49 -4.43 -12.50
C LYS A 369 21.02 -3.10 -13.07
N ASP A 370 21.11 -3.00 -14.39
CA ASP A 370 21.78 -1.88 -15.07
C ASP A 370 20.80 -0.88 -15.72
N ASP A 371 19.48 -1.10 -15.59
CA ASP A 371 18.45 -0.25 -16.19
C ASP A 371 18.03 0.83 -15.16
N SER A 372 18.69 1.99 -15.26
CA SER A 372 19.09 2.78 -14.09
C SER A 372 18.08 3.76 -13.52
N ALA A 373 16.88 3.97 -14.08
CA ALA A 373 15.98 4.97 -13.48
C ALA A 373 14.48 4.89 -13.81
N MET A 374 14.04 3.98 -14.69
CA MET A 374 12.65 3.97 -15.18
C MET A 374 11.80 2.81 -14.70
N GLY A 375 12.20 2.18 -13.59
CA GLY A 375 11.39 1.13 -12.99
C GLY A 375 10.11 1.70 -12.37
N ALA A 376 9.04 0.91 -12.30
CA ALA A 376 7.85 1.30 -11.54
C ALA A 376 8.17 1.41 -10.05
N ASN A 377 7.70 2.43 -9.33
CA ASN A 377 8.09 2.69 -7.93
C ASN A 377 7.44 1.76 -6.89
N PHE A 378 7.76 0.46 -6.92
CA PHE A 378 7.19 -0.56 -6.02
C PHE A 378 8.19 -1.22 -5.09
N ALA A 379 9.49 -1.04 -5.35
CA ALA A 379 10.55 -1.61 -4.53
C ALA A 379 11.05 -0.61 -3.49
N GLY A 380 11.36 -1.13 -2.30
CA GLY A 380 11.88 -0.35 -1.18
C GLY A 380 10.84 -0.16 -0.07
N SER A 381 11.18 0.72 0.87
CA SER A 381 10.31 1.06 1.99
C SER A 381 9.07 1.83 1.52
N THR A 382 7.93 1.61 2.17
CA THR A 382 6.70 2.37 1.90
C THR A 382 6.91 3.87 2.07
N TYR A 383 7.76 4.30 3.00
CA TYR A 383 8.13 5.71 3.21
C TYR A 383 8.85 6.36 2.02
N ARG A 384 9.38 5.56 1.08
CA ARG A 384 10.02 6.06 -0.16
C ARG A 384 9.13 5.94 -1.39
N THR A 385 8.08 5.14 -1.31
CA THR A 385 7.23 4.80 -2.46
C THR A 385 5.85 5.43 -2.36
N ARG A 386 5.41 5.80 -1.16
CA ARG A 386 4.09 6.39 -0.88
C ARG A 386 4.21 7.47 0.17
N PHE A 387 3.64 8.63 -0.11
CA PHE A 387 3.61 9.76 0.82
C PHE A 387 2.18 9.99 1.28
N LEU A 388 1.97 9.86 2.59
CA LEU A 388 0.65 9.98 3.21
C LEU A 388 0.11 11.40 3.06
N LEU A 389 -1.11 11.53 2.55
CA LEU A 389 -1.83 12.80 2.50
C LEU A 389 -2.80 12.94 3.67
N SER A 390 -3.65 11.92 3.89
CA SER A 390 -4.64 11.96 4.96
C SER A 390 -5.13 10.57 5.33
N CYS A 391 -5.71 10.45 6.53
CA CYS A 391 -6.38 9.26 7.01
C CYS A 391 -7.79 9.62 7.48
N LEU A 392 -8.80 8.84 7.07
CA LEU A 392 -10.18 9.08 7.44
C LEU A 392 -10.86 7.79 7.91
N MET A 393 -11.40 7.81 9.14
CA MET A 393 -12.08 6.63 9.70
C MET A 393 -13.35 6.30 8.92
N LYS A 394 -13.58 5.02 8.61
CA LYS A 394 -14.81 4.58 7.91
C LYS A 394 -16.09 4.97 8.63
N ALA A 395 -16.07 4.99 9.96
CA ALA A 395 -17.21 5.42 10.76
C ALA A 395 -17.68 6.84 10.44
N LYS A 396 -16.77 7.70 9.95
CA LYS A 396 -17.06 9.09 9.62
C LYS A 396 -17.73 9.23 8.26
N TYR A 397 -17.18 8.63 7.21
CA TYR A 397 -17.73 8.75 5.86
C TYR A 397 -18.78 7.67 5.50
N ARG A 398 -18.99 6.65 6.35
CA ARG A 398 -20.02 5.62 6.09
C ARG A 398 -21.44 6.20 6.08
N LYS A 399 -21.70 7.22 6.91
CA LYS A 399 -23.01 7.87 7.03
C LYS A 399 -23.15 9.10 6.13
N SER A 400 -22.03 9.75 5.81
CA SER A 400 -21.95 10.89 4.90
C SER A 400 -20.83 10.61 3.90
N PRO A 401 -21.14 9.96 2.76
CA PRO A 401 -20.16 9.73 1.70
C PRO A 401 -19.47 11.02 1.25
N GLU A 402 -20.19 12.14 1.34
CA GLU A 402 -19.73 13.48 1.00
C GLU A 402 -18.50 13.89 1.82
N THR A 403 -18.32 13.34 3.03
CA THR A 403 -17.10 13.55 3.83
C THR A 403 -15.85 13.05 3.12
N LEU A 404 -15.92 11.89 2.45
CA LEU A 404 -14.80 11.37 1.68
C LEU A 404 -14.63 12.17 0.38
N ASP A 405 -15.74 12.53 -0.27
CA ASP A 405 -15.72 13.26 -1.53
C ASP A 405 -15.08 14.65 -1.37
N GLU A 406 -15.37 15.36 -0.27
CA GLU A 406 -14.75 16.65 0.04
C GLU A 406 -13.24 16.53 0.29
N LEU A 407 -12.82 15.48 1.00
CA LEU A 407 -11.40 15.21 1.22
C LEU A 407 -10.68 14.93 -0.11
N VAL A 408 -11.27 14.10 -0.97
CA VAL A 408 -10.72 13.81 -2.30
C VAL A 408 -10.71 15.07 -3.17
N ARG A 409 -11.77 15.91 -3.11
CA ARG A 409 -11.83 17.19 -3.83
C ARG A 409 -10.68 18.10 -3.43
N ALA A 410 -10.40 18.24 -2.14
CA ALA A 410 -9.27 19.04 -1.66
C ALA A 410 -7.93 18.54 -2.22
N VAL A 411 -7.71 17.22 -2.26
CA VAL A 411 -6.52 16.62 -2.87
C VAL A 411 -6.43 16.91 -4.37
N VAL A 412 -7.54 16.73 -5.10
CA VAL A 412 -7.60 16.98 -6.55
C VAL A 412 -7.36 18.47 -6.88
N MET A 413 -7.90 19.39 -6.08
CA MET A 413 -7.66 20.83 -6.26
C MET A 413 -6.17 21.17 -6.12
N ASP A 414 -5.48 20.61 -5.13
CA ASP A 414 -4.03 20.82 -4.95
C ASP A 414 -3.21 20.16 -6.08
N CYS A 415 -3.64 19.00 -6.58
CA CYS A 415 -3.03 18.38 -7.76
C CYS A 415 -3.24 19.22 -9.03
N ASN A 416 -4.42 19.81 -9.22
CA ASN A 416 -4.70 20.69 -10.36
C ASN A 416 -3.84 21.96 -10.30
N PHE A 417 -3.73 22.58 -9.12
CA PHE A 417 -2.81 23.70 -8.89
C PHE A 417 -1.36 23.32 -9.27
N LEU A 418 -0.88 22.16 -8.83
CA LEU A 418 0.46 21.68 -9.20
C LEU A 418 0.62 21.37 -10.68
N PHE A 419 -0.43 20.93 -11.36
CA PHE A 419 -0.39 20.67 -12.79
C PHE A 419 -0.35 21.98 -13.59
N GLU A 420 -1.15 22.98 -13.21
CA GLU A 420 -1.36 24.23 -13.95
C GLU A 420 -0.33 25.32 -13.61
N GLU A 421 0.08 25.43 -12.34
CA GLU A 421 1.01 26.44 -11.87
C GLU A 421 2.36 25.83 -11.47
N GLY A 422 2.33 24.71 -10.74
CA GLY A 422 3.50 24.05 -10.18
C GLY A 422 4.11 24.77 -8.97
N VAL A 423 5.28 24.33 -8.53
CA VAL A 423 6.09 24.94 -7.47
C VAL A 423 7.38 25.49 -8.08
N GLY A 424 7.70 26.76 -7.82
CA GLY A 424 8.96 27.35 -8.27
C GLY A 424 10.16 26.66 -7.63
N ILE A 425 11.13 26.28 -8.45
CA ILE A 425 12.40 25.68 -8.05
C ILE A 425 13.56 26.39 -8.73
N GLN A 426 14.73 26.40 -8.10
CA GLN A 426 15.96 26.94 -8.67
C GLN A 426 16.87 25.79 -9.09
N LEU A 427 17.12 25.64 -10.40
CA LEU A 427 18.02 24.62 -10.96
C LEU A 427 19.09 25.31 -11.79
N HIS A 428 20.37 25.11 -11.44
CA HIS A 428 21.51 25.69 -12.16
C HIS A 428 21.41 27.21 -12.40
N GLY A 429 20.85 27.95 -11.43
CA GLY A 429 20.66 29.40 -11.55
C GLY A 429 19.46 29.81 -12.41
N GLN A 430 18.67 28.87 -12.92
CA GLN A 430 17.42 29.13 -13.62
C GLN A 430 16.20 28.79 -12.76
N GLN A 431 15.21 29.67 -12.78
CA GLN A 431 13.92 29.42 -12.17
C GLN A 431 13.10 28.50 -13.08
N GLN A 432 12.65 27.37 -12.54
CA GLN A 432 11.80 26.40 -13.21
C GLN A 432 10.51 26.20 -12.40
N SER A 433 9.44 25.74 -13.04
CA SER A 433 8.23 25.30 -12.33
C SER A 433 8.15 23.79 -12.31
N LEU A 434 8.24 23.22 -11.11
CA LEU A 434 8.08 21.80 -10.86
C LEU A 434 6.60 21.46 -10.75
N ARG A 435 6.10 20.65 -11.69
CA ARG A 435 4.70 20.30 -11.82
C ARG A 435 4.46 18.85 -11.42
N VAL A 436 3.20 18.51 -11.20
CA VAL A 436 2.75 17.13 -10.98
C VAL A 436 1.61 16.81 -11.93
N ALA A 437 1.65 15.63 -12.55
CA ALA A 437 0.54 15.09 -13.33
C ALA A 437 0.09 13.76 -12.74
N VAL A 438 -1.19 13.67 -12.37
CA VAL A 438 -1.80 12.42 -11.90
C VAL A 438 -2.16 11.57 -13.10
N VAL A 439 -1.47 10.45 -13.29
CA VAL A 439 -1.66 9.53 -14.43
C VAL A 439 -2.44 8.27 -14.06
N ALA A 440 -2.61 8.00 -12.77
CA ALA A 440 -3.31 6.80 -12.30
C ALA A 440 -3.95 7.02 -10.94
N PHE A 441 -5.00 6.25 -10.67
CA PHE A 441 -5.57 6.11 -9.34
C PHE A 441 -5.56 4.64 -8.92
N LYS A 442 -4.83 4.34 -7.84
CA LYS A 442 -4.58 2.99 -7.34
C LYS A 442 -5.37 2.79 -6.06
N ALA A 443 -6.40 1.95 -6.13
CA ALA A 443 -7.15 1.56 -4.95
C ALA A 443 -7.75 0.17 -5.14
N ASP A 444 -8.25 -0.41 -4.04
CA ASP A 444 -9.09 -1.60 -4.16
C ASP A 444 -10.39 -1.27 -4.92
N TRP A 445 -10.98 -2.29 -5.52
CA TRP A 445 -12.14 -2.10 -6.38
C TRP A 445 -13.34 -1.42 -5.68
N PRO A 446 -13.68 -1.75 -4.40
CA PRO A 446 -14.70 -1.02 -3.67
C PRO A 446 -14.44 0.48 -3.52
N MET A 447 -13.18 0.88 -3.28
CA MET A 447 -12.81 2.29 -3.18
C MET A 447 -12.86 2.99 -4.53
N LEU A 448 -12.34 2.35 -5.60
CA LEU A 448 -12.44 2.88 -6.96
C LEU A 448 -13.90 3.08 -7.37
N ALA A 449 -14.77 2.11 -7.07
CA ALA A 449 -16.19 2.21 -7.36
C ALA A 449 -16.87 3.34 -6.59
N ARG A 450 -16.46 3.58 -5.34
CA ARG A 450 -16.99 4.68 -4.53
C ARG A 450 -16.56 6.04 -5.07
N ILE A 451 -15.25 6.27 -5.20
CA ILE A 451 -14.71 7.59 -5.59
C ILE A 451 -14.99 7.91 -7.06
N GLY A 452 -14.96 6.90 -7.92
CA GLY A 452 -15.31 7.07 -9.34
C GLY A 452 -16.81 7.10 -9.60
N TYR A 453 -17.65 7.01 -8.57
CA TYR A 453 -19.11 6.88 -8.67
C TYR A 453 -19.52 5.80 -9.70
N LEU A 454 -18.77 4.69 -9.75
CA LEU A 454 -18.98 3.66 -10.75
C LEU A 454 -20.29 2.93 -10.48
N GLU A 455 -21.23 3.00 -11.41
CA GLU A 455 -22.50 2.28 -11.30
C GLU A 455 -22.38 0.79 -11.67
N ARG A 456 -21.34 0.44 -12.44
CA ARG A 456 -21.02 -0.91 -12.88
C ARG A 456 -19.84 -1.46 -12.09
N HIS A 457 -20.12 -2.38 -11.18
CA HIS A 457 -19.11 -3.06 -10.38
C HIS A 457 -19.64 -4.38 -9.82
N PHE A 458 -18.75 -5.37 -9.62
CA PHE A 458 -19.08 -6.70 -9.11
C PHE A 458 -19.95 -6.68 -7.84
N GLY A 459 -19.67 -5.75 -6.93
CA GLY A 459 -20.42 -5.59 -5.68
C GLY A 459 -21.91 -5.30 -5.84
N ARG A 460 -22.40 -4.81 -6.99
CA ARG A 460 -23.84 -4.59 -7.24
C ARG A 460 -24.55 -5.83 -7.78
N VAL A 461 -23.85 -6.73 -8.45
CA VAL A 461 -24.43 -7.96 -9.02
C VAL A 461 -24.86 -8.93 -7.92
N ALA A 462 -24.10 -9.01 -6.82
CA ALA A 462 -24.38 -9.92 -5.70
C ALA A 462 -25.73 -9.65 -4.98
N PHE A 463 -26.33 -8.46 -5.16
CA PHE A 463 -27.53 -8.05 -4.42
C PHE A 463 -28.81 -8.04 -5.26
N GLY A 464 -28.84 -8.68 -6.42
CA GLY A 464 -30.06 -8.85 -7.23
C GLY A 464 -30.67 -7.53 -7.76
N ARG A 465 -29.91 -6.43 -7.73
CA ARG A 465 -30.31 -5.17 -8.37
C ARG A 465 -30.17 -5.31 -9.89
N LYS A 466 -30.86 -4.46 -10.67
CA LYS A 466 -30.78 -4.41 -12.14
C LYS A 466 -29.32 -4.62 -12.57
N LYS A 467 -29.09 -5.56 -13.49
CA LYS A 467 -27.76 -5.92 -14.01
C LYS A 467 -27.23 -4.78 -14.88
N LEU A 468 -26.77 -3.70 -14.25
CA LEU A 468 -26.14 -2.58 -14.96
C LEU A 468 -24.79 -2.98 -15.56
N GLY A 469 -24.23 -4.14 -15.17
CA GLY A 469 -22.92 -4.63 -15.58
C GLY A 469 -21.91 -4.62 -14.44
N ILE A 470 -20.74 -5.22 -14.71
CA ILE A 470 -19.62 -5.36 -13.78
C ILE A 470 -18.47 -4.45 -14.15
N CYS A 471 -18.17 -4.33 -15.44
CA CYS A 471 -17.07 -3.48 -15.89
C CYS A 471 -17.60 -2.10 -16.30
N HIS A 472 -17.00 -1.04 -15.74
CA HIS A 472 -17.31 0.33 -16.14
C HIS A 472 -16.75 0.69 -17.53
N LEU A 473 -15.81 -0.08 -18.08
CA LEU A 473 -15.18 0.18 -19.37
C LEU A 473 -15.82 -0.58 -20.54
N CYS A 474 -15.98 -1.90 -20.42
CA CYS A 474 -16.37 -2.77 -21.54
C CYS A 474 -17.81 -3.31 -21.49
N ASN A 475 -18.67 -2.79 -20.61
CA ASN A 475 -20.05 -3.26 -20.41
C ASN A 475 -20.20 -4.75 -19.99
N ALA A 476 -19.11 -5.46 -19.70
CA ALA A 476 -19.15 -6.86 -19.28
C ALA A 476 -20.15 -7.10 -18.14
N GLY A 477 -20.96 -8.14 -18.27
CA GLY A 477 -22.03 -8.50 -17.33
C GLY A 477 -23.35 -7.76 -17.52
N GLN A 478 -23.50 -6.96 -18.58
CA GLN A 478 -24.81 -6.51 -19.06
C GLN A 478 -25.54 -7.62 -19.82
N GLU A 479 -26.85 -7.46 -19.99
CA GLU A 479 -27.64 -8.38 -20.83
C GLU A 479 -27.12 -8.33 -22.28
N GLY A 480 -26.83 -9.51 -22.85
CA GLY A 480 -26.26 -9.63 -24.19
C GLY A 480 -24.75 -9.39 -24.29
N VAL A 481 -24.04 -9.08 -23.19
CA VAL A 481 -22.58 -8.91 -23.18
C VAL A 481 -21.94 -9.98 -22.29
N ALA A 482 -21.02 -10.77 -22.85
CA ALA A 482 -20.35 -11.82 -22.11
C ALA A 482 -19.57 -11.27 -20.90
N TYR A 483 -19.39 -12.13 -19.89
CA TYR A 483 -18.61 -11.79 -18.70
C TYR A 483 -17.10 -11.82 -18.95
N HIS A 484 -16.67 -12.61 -19.94
CA HIS A 484 -15.28 -12.89 -20.28
C HIS A 484 -15.22 -12.89 -21.82
N GLU A 485 -14.73 -11.81 -22.40
CA GLU A 485 -14.17 -11.82 -23.76
C GLU A 485 -12.66 -11.60 -23.65
#